data_AF-A0A7S3RX81-F1
#
_entry.id   AF-A0A7S3RX81-F1
#
_cell.length_a   1.000
_cell.length_b   1.000
_cell.length_c   1.000
_cell.angle_alpha   90.00
_cell.angle_beta   90.00
_cell.angle_gamma   90.00
#
_symmetry.space_group_name_H-M   'P 1'
#
loop_
_entity.id
_entity.type
_entity.pdbx_description
1 polymer ?
#
loop_
_entity_poly.entity_id
_entity_poly.type
_entity_poly.pdbx_seq_one_letter_code
_entity_poly.pdbx_strand_id
1 'polypeptide(L)'
;EMFVTLGKHMEADLDLIVPMLIKKSAETNGFIADEANRALMAMAASVSEGRVICALAACASHRNPQARAKAAIHLSRALESMGWRRVLQMKELDKVVQAFGALNSEGLSETRSATRHGLVSLIRESRGQCADVQERLERLLRRQLSEKDRRKLMDAVDASTAGTFPAALEDTSESPMTRRSSLRPSCASRHGTSAGTHRSHG
;
A
#
# COMPACT_ATOMS: atom_id res chain seq x y z
N GLU A 1 -5.50 17.81 0.70
CA GLU A 1 -5.42 19.21 0.20
C GLU A 1 -4.05 19.62 -0.32
N MET A 2 -2.99 19.77 0.49
CA MET A 2 -1.72 20.40 0.05
C MET A 2 -1.11 19.84 -1.26
N PHE A 3 -0.95 18.52 -1.39
CA PHE A 3 -0.44 17.90 -2.62
C PHE A 3 -1.36 18.09 -3.82
N VAL A 4 -2.68 18.07 -3.59
CA VAL A 4 -3.71 18.25 -4.62
C VAL A 4 -3.68 19.70 -5.15
N THR A 5 -3.40 20.68 -4.28
CA THR A 5 -3.40 22.10 -4.66
C THR A 5 -2.06 22.57 -5.24
N LEU A 6 -0.93 22.06 -4.75
CA LEU A 6 0.40 22.54 -5.14
C LEU A 6 1.11 21.65 -6.18
N GLY A 7 0.76 20.36 -6.26
CA GLY A 7 1.23 19.42 -7.27
C GLY A 7 2.74 19.45 -7.50
N LYS A 8 3.15 19.77 -8.73
CA LYS A 8 4.56 19.79 -9.16
C LYS A 8 5.45 20.76 -8.38
N HIS A 9 4.90 21.82 -7.79
CA HIS A 9 5.69 22.78 -6.99
C HIS A 9 6.19 22.16 -5.69
N MET A 10 5.57 21.08 -5.21
CA MET A 10 6.03 20.34 -4.03
C MET A 10 7.17 19.36 -4.33
N GLU A 11 7.50 19.11 -5.60
CA GLU A 11 8.51 18.12 -5.97
C GLU A 11 9.89 18.43 -5.40
N ALA A 12 10.20 19.70 -5.17
CA ALA A 12 11.42 20.17 -4.53
C ALA A 12 11.53 19.73 -3.06
N ASP A 13 10.40 19.64 -2.37
CA ASP A 13 10.34 19.35 -0.92
C ASP A 13 10.04 17.88 -0.62
N LEU A 14 9.80 17.03 -1.63
CA LEU A 14 9.46 15.62 -1.42
C LEU A 14 10.52 14.85 -0.64
N ASP A 15 11.80 15.19 -0.83
CA ASP A 15 12.90 14.53 -0.14
C ASP A 15 12.89 14.82 1.37
N LEU A 16 12.24 15.92 1.79
CA LEU A 16 11.99 16.25 3.20
C LEU A 16 10.66 15.67 3.69
N ILE A 17 9.58 15.80 2.89
CA ILE A 17 8.21 15.48 3.32
C ILE A 17 7.97 13.96 3.36
N VAL A 18 8.42 13.21 2.36
CA VAL A 18 8.14 11.77 2.24
C VAL A 18 8.69 10.96 3.41
N PRO A 19 9.95 11.16 3.85
CA PRO A 19 10.46 10.47 5.03
C PRO A 19 9.64 10.76 6.30
N MET A 20 9.14 11.99 6.46
CA MET A 20 8.29 12.35 7.60
C MET A 20 6.94 11.63 7.54
N LEU A 21 6.27 11.63 6.38
CA LEU A 21 5.00 10.91 6.20
C LEU A 21 5.16 9.40 6.41
N ILE A 22 6.25 8.82 5.90
CA ILE A 22 6.58 7.40 6.11
C ILE A 22 6.85 7.09 7.59
N LYS A 23 7.52 7.99 8.31
CA LYS A 23 7.69 7.84 9.76
C LYS A 23 6.33 7.89 10.46
N LYS A 24 5.44 8.82 10.08
CA LYS A 24 4.11 8.99 10.66
C LYS A 24 3.16 7.81 10.35
N SER A 25 3.23 7.25 9.16
CA SER A 25 2.42 6.07 8.80
C SER A 25 2.83 4.79 9.53
N ALA A 26 4.02 4.78 10.15
CA ALA A 26 4.55 3.69 10.95
C ALA A 26 4.37 3.90 12.47
N GLU A 27 3.68 4.96 12.90
CA GLU A 27 3.35 5.20 14.31
C GLU A 27 2.17 4.31 14.76
N THR A 28 2.09 4.01 16.06
CA THR A 28 1.04 3.15 16.63
C THR A 28 -0.33 3.85 16.76
N ASN A 29 -0.37 5.17 16.59
CA ASN A 29 -1.62 5.92 16.61
C ASN A 29 -2.31 5.77 15.25
N GLY A 30 -3.36 4.94 15.19
CA GLY A 30 -4.09 4.63 13.96
C GLY A 30 -4.57 5.87 13.20
N PHE A 31 -5.07 6.90 13.88
CA PHE A 31 -5.54 8.11 13.20
C PHE A 31 -4.42 8.86 12.48
N ILE A 32 -3.25 8.99 13.13
CA ILE A 32 -2.08 9.63 12.52
C ILE A 32 -1.54 8.78 11.38
N ALA A 33 -1.48 7.45 11.59
CA ALA A 33 -0.97 6.54 10.59
C ALA A 33 -1.85 6.54 9.33
N ASP A 34 -3.17 6.52 9.49
CA ASP A 34 -4.15 6.55 8.40
C ASP A 34 -4.08 7.85 7.61
N GLU A 35 -4.00 8.99 8.30
CA GLU A 35 -3.94 10.29 7.62
C GLU A 35 -2.60 10.46 6.88
N ALA A 36 -1.51 9.93 7.43
CA ALA A 36 -0.23 9.88 6.74
C ALA A 36 -0.28 8.97 5.50
N ASN A 37 -0.96 7.82 5.58
CA ASN A 37 -1.17 6.94 4.43
C ASN A 37 -1.98 7.62 3.33
N ARG A 38 -3.06 8.34 3.69
CA ARG A 38 -3.85 9.13 2.73
C ARG A 38 -3.04 10.23 2.07
N ALA A 39 -2.21 10.94 2.84
CA ALA A 39 -1.33 11.97 2.30
C ALA A 39 -0.32 11.40 1.29
N LEU A 40 0.25 10.22 1.55
CA LEU A 40 1.15 9.53 0.62
C LEU A 40 0.44 9.11 -0.67
N MET A 41 -0.80 8.62 -0.59
CA MET A 41 -1.60 8.29 -1.77
C MET A 41 -1.94 9.53 -2.59
N ALA A 42 -2.35 10.63 -1.95
CA ALA A 42 -2.65 11.89 -2.61
C ALA A 42 -1.40 12.48 -3.29
N MET A 43 -0.24 12.40 -2.63
CA MET A 43 1.05 12.78 -3.22
C MET A 43 1.33 11.98 -4.49
N ALA A 44 1.23 10.65 -4.44
CA ALA A 44 1.52 9.79 -5.57
C ALA A 44 0.64 10.10 -6.80
N ALA A 45 -0.59 10.58 -6.58
CA ALA A 45 -1.50 11.01 -7.65
C ALA A 45 -1.21 12.43 -8.19
N SER A 46 -0.49 13.27 -7.45
CA SER A 46 -0.37 14.72 -7.74
C SER A 46 1.00 15.15 -8.27
N VAL A 47 2.03 14.33 -8.08
CA VAL A 47 3.42 14.63 -8.49
C VAL A 47 3.90 13.69 -9.60
N SER A 48 5.00 14.02 -10.27
CA SER A 48 5.54 13.20 -11.35
C SER A 48 6.00 11.82 -10.87
N GLU A 49 5.70 10.79 -11.66
CA GLU A 49 5.99 9.38 -11.37
C GLU A 49 7.45 9.15 -10.99
N GLY A 50 8.39 9.74 -11.73
CA GLY A 50 9.82 9.62 -11.43
C GLY A 50 10.19 10.19 -10.06
N ARG A 51 9.55 11.29 -9.63
CA ARG A 51 9.77 11.88 -8.30
C ARG A 51 9.15 11.03 -7.20
N VAL A 52 7.94 10.48 -7.41
CA VAL A 52 7.31 9.51 -6.49
C VAL A 52 8.25 8.34 -6.24
N ILE A 53 8.75 7.72 -7.31
CA ILE A 53 9.66 6.57 -7.22
C ILE A 53 10.93 6.95 -6.45
N CYS A 54 11.56 8.07 -6.80
CA CYS A 54 12.79 8.50 -6.12
C CYS A 54 12.59 8.72 -4.63
N ALA A 55 11.52 9.43 -4.23
CA ALA A 55 11.27 9.77 -2.84
C ALA A 55 10.90 8.54 -1.99
N LEU A 56 10.06 7.64 -2.53
CA LEU A 56 9.68 6.40 -1.84
C LEU A 56 10.84 5.38 -1.79
N ALA A 57 11.60 5.23 -2.88
CA ALA A 57 12.76 4.34 -2.92
C ALA A 57 13.84 4.77 -1.92
N ALA A 58 14.03 6.08 -1.71
CA ALA A 58 14.97 6.60 -0.70
C ALA A 58 14.58 6.17 0.73
N CYS A 59 13.30 5.92 1.00
CA CYS A 59 12.83 5.46 2.31
C CYS A 59 13.09 3.97 2.57
N ALA A 60 13.56 3.20 1.59
CA ALA A 60 13.88 1.77 1.76
C ALA A 60 15.05 1.52 2.73
N SER A 61 15.91 2.52 2.97
CA SER A 61 17.03 2.45 3.92
C SER A 61 16.72 3.06 5.30
N HIS A 62 15.45 3.36 5.59
CA HIS A 62 15.06 3.99 6.85
C HIS A 62 15.40 3.10 8.06
N ARG A 63 15.80 3.69 9.20
CA ARG A 63 16.23 2.93 10.40
C ARG A 63 15.12 2.08 11.03
N ASN A 64 13.89 2.56 11.02
CA ASN A 64 12.72 1.86 11.57
C ASN A 64 12.17 0.79 10.58
N PRO A 65 12.10 -0.51 10.95
CA PRO A 65 11.52 -1.57 10.11
C PRO A 65 10.08 -1.32 9.66
N GLN A 66 9.24 -0.78 10.53
CA GLN A 66 7.82 -0.48 10.21
C GLN A 66 7.70 0.62 9.15
N ALA A 67 8.58 1.62 9.22
CA ALA A 67 8.67 2.65 8.19
C ALA A 67 9.14 2.08 6.84
N ARG A 68 10.09 1.13 6.86
CA ARG A 68 10.51 0.40 5.64
C ARG A 68 9.37 -0.44 5.05
N ALA A 69 8.55 -1.07 5.89
CA ALA A 69 7.35 -1.78 5.45
C ALA A 69 6.37 -0.84 4.74
N LYS A 70 6.04 0.30 5.35
CA LYS A 70 5.17 1.31 4.72
C LYS A 70 5.78 1.85 3.43
N ALA A 71 7.09 2.10 3.37
CA ALA A 71 7.77 2.50 2.14
C ALA A 71 7.64 1.46 1.02
N ALA A 72 7.84 0.18 1.33
CA ALA A 72 7.70 -0.91 0.38
C ALA A 72 6.27 -1.01 -0.18
N ILE A 73 5.26 -0.89 0.70
CA ILE A 73 3.84 -0.95 0.33
C ILE A 73 3.47 0.21 -0.58
N HIS A 74 3.79 1.45 -0.18
CA HIS A 74 3.47 2.65 -0.96
C HIS A 74 4.23 2.68 -2.29
N LEU A 75 5.49 2.24 -2.31
CA LEU A 75 6.25 2.11 -3.57
C LEU A 75 5.59 1.08 -4.48
N SER A 76 5.26 -0.11 -3.98
CA SER A 76 4.66 -1.18 -4.79
C SER A 76 3.30 -0.76 -5.38
N ARG A 77 2.45 -0.11 -4.57
CA ARG A 77 1.17 0.47 -5.03
C ARG A 77 1.34 1.57 -6.07
N ALA A 78 2.30 2.47 -5.87
CA ALA A 78 2.56 3.55 -6.83
C ALA A 78 3.03 2.99 -8.18
N LEU A 79 3.87 1.95 -8.18
CA LEU A 79 4.31 1.30 -9.41
C LEU A 79 3.18 0.54 -10.11
N GLU A 80 2.27 -0.06 -9.34
CA GLU A 80 1.09 -0.71 -9.88
C GLU A 80 0.14 0.28 -10.57
N SER A 81 -0.10 1.45 -9.95
CA SER A 81 -0.97 2.49 -10.53
C SER A 81 -0.37 3.14 -11.79
N MET A 82 0.96 3.24 -11.86
CA MET A 82 1.68 3.67 -13.07
C MET A 82 1.66 2.61 -14.19
N GLY A 83 1.48 1.34 -13.82
CA GLY A 83 1.58 0.18 -14.68
C GLY A 83 3.02 -0.32 -14.82
N TRP A 84 3.23 -1.59 -14.48
CA TRP A 84 4.55 -2.24 -14.49
C TRP A 84 5.28 -2.16 -15.84
N ARG A 85 4.53 -2.20 -16.95
CA ARG A 85 5.10 -2.07 -18.32
C ARG A 85 5.80 -0.74 -18.50
N ARG A 86 5.18 0.33 -18.03
CA ARG A 86 5.71 1.69 -18.12
C ARG A 86 6.94 1.81 -17.23
N VAL A 87 6.88 1.28 -16.01
CA VAL A 87 8.00 1.27 -15.06
C VAL A 87 9.26 0.63 -15.66
N LEU A 88 9.14 -0.46 -16.43
CA LEU A 88 10.27 -1.11 -17.10
C LEU A 88 11.02 -0.18 -18.07
N GLN A 89 10.33 0.80 -18.65
CA GLN A 89 10.89 1.76 -19.60
C GLN A 89 11.45 3.02 -18.92
N MET A 90 11.17 3.23 -17.63
CA MET A 90 11.61 4.41 -16.89
C MET A 90 13.13 4.39 -16.63
N LYS A 91 13.70 5.58 -16.44
CA LYS A 91 15.10 5.74 -16.02
C LYS A 91 15.29 5.31 -14.56
N GLU A 92 14.24 5.39 -13.75
CA GLU A 92 14.19 5.09 -12.33
C GLU A 92 14.10 3.59 -12.00
N LEU A 93 14.00 2.71 -13.00
CA LEU A 93 13.94 1.25 -12.79
C LEU A 93 15.10 0.74 -11.91
N ASP A 94 16.31 1.30 -12.09
CA ASP A 94 17.48 0.95 -11.28
C ASP A 94 17.23 1.18 -9.79
N LYS A 95 16.63 2.32 -9.43
CA LYS A 95 16.27 2.68 -8.05
C LYS A 95 15.18 1.78 -7.48
N VAL A 96 14.20 1.41 -8.30
CA VAL A 96 13.14 0.46 -7.90
C VAL A 96 13.74 -0.89 -7.55
N VAL A 97 14.56 -1.46 -8.44
CA VAL A 97 15.16 -2.78 -8.23
C VAL A 97 16.16 -2.74 -7.07
N GLN A 98 16.90 -1.65 -6.88
CA GLN A 98 17.77 -1.46 -5.72
C GLN A 98 16.97 -1.41 -4.41
N ALA A 99 15.90 -0.62 -4.35
CA ALA A 99 15.05 -0.52 -3.16
C ALA A 99 14.42 -1.87 -2.82
N PHE A 100 13.81 -2.55 -3.80
CA PHE A 100 13.25 -3.87 -3.60
C PHE A 100 14.30 -4.93 -3.27
N GLY A 101 15.50 -4.85 -3.86
CA GLY A 101 16.62 -5.72 -3.49
C GLY A 101 16.98 -5.61 -2.01
N ALA A 102 17.09 -4.38 -1.51
CA ALA A 102 17.37 -4.11 -0.09
C ALA A 102 16.24 -4.60 0.84
N LEU A 103 14.99 -4.50 0.41
CA LEU A 103 13.81 -4.86 1.19
C LEU A 103 13.43 -6.35 1.10
N ASN A 104 13.99 -7.11 0.15
CA ASN A 104 13.61 -8.50 -0.10
C ASN A 104 13.95 -9.44 1.07
N SER A 105 15.04 -9.14 1.79
CA SER A 105 15.54 -9.93 2.93
C SER A 105 15.12 -9.39 4.30
N GLU A 106 14.13 -8.49 4.34
CA GLU A 106 13.65 -7.88 5.57
C GLU A 106 12.96 -8.86 6.53
N GLY A 107 12.96 -8.52 7.82
CA GLY A 107 12.38 -9.36 8.88
C GLY A 107 10.85 -9.38 8.87
N LEU A 108 10.22 -8.27 8.48
CA LEU A 108 8.76 -8.14 8.45
C LEU A 108 8.16 -8.82 7.21
N SER A 109 7.13 -9.65 7.44
CA SER A 109 6.44 -10.40 6.38
C SER A 109 5.74 -9.49 5.37
N GLU A 110 5.14 -8.40 5.83
CA GLU A 110 4.51 -7.36 5.01
C GLU A 110 5.48 -6.75 4.00
N THR A 111 6.69 -6.37 4.45
CA THR A 111 7.74 -5.80 3.60
C THR A 111 8.15 -6.78 2.51
N ARG A 112 8.39 -8.05 2.88
CA ARG A 112 8.75 -9.10 1.92
C ARG A 112 7.61 -9.36 0.94
N SER A 113 6.35 -9.36 1.39
CA SER A 113 5.19 -9.57 0.54
C SER A 113 5.06 -8.45 -0.51
N ALA A 114 5.14 -7.19 -0.09
CA ALA A 114 5.03 -6.03 -0.97
C ALA A 114 6.16 -5.99 -2.01
N THR A 115 7.38 -6.29 -1.55
CA THR A 115 8.59 -6.35 -2.38
C THR A 115 8.54 -7.50 -3.36
N ARG A 116 8.14 -8.70 -2.91
CA ARG A 116 7.99 -9.87 -3.77
C ARG A 116 6.93 -9.64 -4.82
N HIS A 117 5.79 -9.04 -4.47
CA HIS A 117 4.78 -8.65 -5.44
C HIS A 117 5.38 -7.73 -6.52
N GLY A 118 6.05 -6.65 -6.14
CA GLY A 118 6.64 -5.71 -7.10
C GLY A 118 7.70 -6.36 -8.01
N LEU A 119 8.60 -7.17 -7.46
CA LEU A 119 9.61 -7.89 -8.25
C LEU A 119 9.00 -8.93 -9.20
N VAL A 120 8.02 -9.70 -8.74
CA VAL A 120 7.31 -10.69 -9.57
C VAL A 120 6.56 -9.99 -10.70
N SER A 121 5.88 -8.89 -10.41
CA SER A 121 5.15 -8.10 -11.41
C SER A 121 6.08 -7.52 -12.49
N LEU A 122 7.26 -7.02 -12.10
CA LEU A 122 8.29 -6.56 -13.06
C LEU A 122 8.82 -7.69 -13.94
N ILE A 123 9.16 -8.84 -13.35
CA ILE A 123 9.68 -9.99 -14.10
C ILE A 123 8.61 -10.51 -15.07
N ARG A 124 7.37 -10.65 -14.61
CA ARG A 124 6.26 -11.10 -15.44
C ARG A 124 6.06 -10.18 -16.65
N GLU A 125 5.98 -8.88 -16.42
CA GLU A 125 5.74 -7.93 -17.50
C GLU A 125 6.92 -7.86 -18.48
N SER A 126 8.16 -8.07 -18.00
CA SER A 126 9.34 -8.08 -18.88
C SER A 126 9.33 -9.22 -19.91
N ARG A 127 8.63 -10.34 -19.65
CA ARG A 127 8.55 -11.47 -20.60
C ARG A 127 7.83 -11.10 -21.89
N GLY A 128 7.02 -10.05 -21.88
CA GLY A 128 6.32 -9.53 -23.06
C GLY A 128 6.97 -8.29 -23.67
N GLN A 129 8.15 -7.86 -23.19
CA GLN A 129 8.86 -6.69 -23.70
C GLN A 129 10.02 -7.07 -24.63
N CYS A 130 10.65 -6.05 -25.24
CA CYS A 130 11.84 -6.26 -26.07
C CYS A 130 12.99 -6.89 -25.28
N ALA A 131 13.83 -7.69 -25.96
CA ALA A 131 14.96 -8.39 -25.36
C ALA A 131 15.90 -7.45 -24.57
N ASP A 132 16.14 -6.23 -25.07
CA ASP A 132 16.98 -5.23 -24.41
C ASP A 132 16.43 -4.81 -23.02
N VAL A 133 15.10 -4.66 -22.92
CA VAL A 133 14.43 -4.29 -21.65
C VAL A 133 14.50 -5.45 -20.67
N GLN A 134 14.27 -6.67 -21.14
CA GLN A 134 14.41 -7.88 -20.33
C GLN A 134 15.84 -8.04 -19.81
N GLU A 135 16.86 -7.91 -20.68
CA GLU A 135 18.26 -8.03 -20.29
C GLU A 135 18.66 -6.93 -19.30
N ARG A 136 18.20 -5.69 -19.50
CA ARG A 136 18.40 -4.59 -18.54
C ARG A 136 17.84 -4.96 -17.17
N LEU A 137 16.60 -5.45 -17.09
CA LEU A 137 16.01 -5.88 -15.82
C LEU A 137 16.80 -7.04 -15.19
N GLU A 138 17.16 -8.06 -15.98
CA GLU A 138 17.91 -9.20 -15.48
C GLU A 138 19.28 -8.82 -14.90
N ARG A 139 20.00 -7.89 -15.55
CA ARG A 139 21.26 -7.35 -15.04
C ARG A 139 21.06 -6.66 -13.69
N LEU A 140 20.00 -5.87 -13.54
CA LEU A 140 19.67 -5.19 -12.28
C LEU A 140 19.33 -6.22 -11.18
N LEU A 141 18.52 -7.22 -11.48
CA LEU A 141 18.15 -8.27 -10.53
C LEU A 141 19.39 -9.05 -10.05
N ARG A 142 20.31 -9.41 -10.96
CA ARG A 142 21.58 -10.08 -10.61
C ARG A 142 22.48 -9.23 -9.72
N ARG A 143 22.45 -7.90 -9.90
CA ARG A 143 23.24 -6.97 -9.09
C ARG A 143 22.70 -6.83 -7.66
N GLN A 144 21.39 -6.96 -7.47
CA GLN A 144 20.72 -6.64 -6.20
C GLN A 144 20.28 -7.86 -5.39
N LEU A 145 20.12 -9.03 -6.03
CA LEU A 145 19.56 -10.22 -5.39
C LEU A 145 20.50 -11.42 -5.48
N SER A 146 20.45 -12.27 -4.47
CA SER A 146 21.14 -13.56 -4.49
C SER A 146 20.54 -14.49 -5.55
N GLU A 147 21.34 -15.44 -6.04
CA GLU A 147 20.88 -16.44 -7.02
C GLU A 147 19.70 -17.27 -6.46
N LYS A 148 19.70 -17.55 -5.16
CA LYS A 148 18.63 -18.25 -4.46
C LYS A 148 17.32 -17.46 -4.48
N ASP A 149 17.38 -16.16 -4.20
CA ASP A 149 16.17 -15.33 -4.16
C ASP A 149 15.62 -15.09 -5.57
N ARG A 150 16.51 -14.91 -6.56
CA ARG A 150 16.10 -14.83 -7.97
C ARG A 150 15.39 -16.09 -8.42
N ARG A 151 15.88 -17.29 -8.06
CA ARG A 151 15.19 -18.57 -8.35
C ARG A 151 13.78 -18.59 -7.77
N LYS A 152 13.63 -18.28 -6.48
CA LYS A 152 12.31 -18.21 -5.83
C LYS A 152 11.35 -17.23 -6.49
N LEU A 153 11.86 -16.11 -7.03
CA LEU A 153 11.05 -15.15 -7.76
C LEU A 153 10.62 -15.70 -9.13
N MET A 154 11.50 -16.39 -9.85
CA MET A 154 11.15 -17.03 -11.11
C MET A 154 10.10 -18.14 -10.90
N ASP A 155 10.29 -18.99 -9.88
CA ASP A 155 9.30 -20.00 -9.49
C ASP A 155 7.95 -19.36 -9.14
N ALA A 156 7.97 -18.19 -8.50
CA ALA A 156 6.77 -17.43 -8.17
C ALA A 156 6.03 -16.90 -9.39
N VAL A 157 6.78 -16.43 -10.40
CA VAL A 157 6.24 -15.92 -11.66
C VAL A 157 5.57 -17.04 -12.42
N ASP A 158 6.17 -18.23 -12.43
CA ASP A 158 5.63 -19.41 -13.11
C ASP A 158 4.42 -20.01 -12.38
N ALA A 159 4.40 -19.93 -11.05
CA ALA A 159 3.29 -20.43 -10.24
C ALA A 159 2.06 -19.50 -10.18
N SER A 160 2.21 -18.21 -10.46
CA SER A 160 1.14 -17.22 -10.31
C SER A 160 0.70 -16.70 -11.69
N THR A 161 -0.59 -16.89 -12.03
CA THR A 161 -1.18 -16.42 -13.30
C THR A 161 -1.95 -15.10 -13.18
N ALA A 162 -2.29 -14.64 -11.97
CA ALA A 162 -3.02 -13.39 -11.73
C ALA A 162 -2.18 -12.38 -10.94
N GLY A 163 -2.04 -11.16 -11.46
CA GLY A 163 -1.22 -10.08 -10.91
C GLY A 163 -2.00 -9.18 -9.95
N THR A 164 -2.69 -9.76 -8.97
CA THR A 164 -3.41 -8.97 -7.97
C THR A 164 -2.46 -8.59 -6.84
N PHE A 165 -2.44 -7.31 -6.47
CA PHE A 165 -1.81 -6.85 -5.23
C PHE A 165 -2.28 -7.72 -4.06
N PRO A 166 -1.41 -8.14 -3.12
CA PRO A 166 -1.84 -9.00 -2.03
C PRO A 166 -2.92 -8.29 -1.21
N ALA A 167 -4.11 -8.90 -1.09
CA ALA A 167 -5.21 -8.38 -0.27
C ALA A 167 -4.80 -8.14 1.20
N ALA A 168 -3.82 -8.90 1.70
CA ALA A 168 -3.21 -8.69 3.02
C ALA A 168 -2.45 -7.36 3.18
N LEU A 169 -2.20 -6.65 2.08
CA LEU A 169 -1.59 -5.32 2.05
C LEU A 169 -2.60 -4.24 1.66
N GLU A 170 -3.88 -4.58 1.43
CA GLU A 170 -4.96 -3.61 1.33
C GLU A 170 -5.27 -3.09 2.74
N ASP A 171 -4.68 -1.96 3.10
CA ASP A 171 -5.25 -1.04 4.10
C ASP A 171 -6.69 -0.75 3.63
N THR A 172 -7.66 -1.51 4.14
CA THR A 172 -9.09 -1.31 3.87
C THR A 172 -9.50 -0.03 4.58
N SER A 173 -9.19 1.11 3.95
CA SER A 173 -9.76 2.40 4.31
C SER A 173 -11.19 2.50 3.78
N GLU A 174 -12.06 1.58 4.19
CA GLU A 174 -13.48 1.84 4.31
C GLU A 174 -13.80 1.79 5.80
N SER A 175 -13.63 2.93 6.47
CA SER A 175 -14.27 3.12 7.78
C SER A 175 -15.79 3.03 7.58
N PRO A 176 -16.53 2.16 8.28
CA PRO A 176 -17.99 2.17 8.26
C PRO A 176 -18.50 3.34 9.12
N MET A 177 -18.30 4.57 8.65
CA MET A 177 -18.89 5.77 9.23
C MET A 177 -20.01 6.34 8.35
N THR A 178 -20.92 5.46 7.93
CA THR A 178 -22.28 5.84 7.53
C THR A 178 -23.27 4.72 7.89
N ARG A 179 -23.53 4.54 9.19
CA ARG A 179 -24.87 4.13 9.63
C ARG A 179 -25.49 5.26 10.43
N ARG A 180 -25.97 6.23 9.65
CA ARG A 180 -26.91 7.26 10.09
C ARG A 180 -28.19 6.57 10.55
N SER A 181 -28.54 6.79 11.80
CA SER A 181 -29.91 6.82 12.34
C SER A 181 -30.91 5.76 11.85
N SER A 182 -31.02 4.65 12.59
CA SER A 182 -32.33 4.03 12.79
C SER A 182 -32.79 4.34 14.21
N LEU A 183 -33.70 5.30 14.30
CA LEU A 183 -34.53 5.58 15.47
C LEU A 183 -34.95 4.26 16.13
N ARG A 184 -34.65 4.10 17.42
CA ARG A 184 -35.36 3.13 18.25
C ARG A 184 -36.83 3.59 18.33
N PRO A 185 -37.82 2.76 18.01
CA PRO A 185 -39.19 3.08 18.40
C PRO A 185 -39.27 3.04 19.91
N SER A 186 -39.59 4.19 20.49
CA SER A 186 -40.03 4.33 21.87
C SER A 186 -41.38 3.62 22.01
N CYS A 187 -41.40 2.45 22.64
CA CYS A 187 -42.66 1.83 23.07
C CYS A 187 -43.15 2.56 24.32
N ALA A 188 -44.01 3.56 24.12
CA ALA A 188 -44.83 4.16 25.17
C ALA A 188 -46.32 4.05 24.80
N SER A 189 -46.98 3.11 25.48
CA SER A 189 -48.30 3.20 26.13
C SER A 189 -49.56 3.53 25.32
N ARG A 190 -50.62 2.71 25.53
CA ARG A 190 -51.98 3.13 25.98
C ARG A 190 -52.86 1.88 26.19
N HIS A 191 -53.29 1.63 27.44
CA HIS A 191 -54.66 1.90 27.98
C HIS A 191 -55.74 0.95 27.42
N GLY A 192 -56.21 -0.02 28.20
CA GLY A 192 -57.44 0.04 29.02
C GLY A 192 -58.40 -1.05 28.47
N THR A 193 -59.22 -1.81 29.19
CA THR A 193 -60.05 -1.49 30.36
C THR A 193 -60.72 -2.79 30.89
N SER A 194 -60.98 -2.84 32.20
CA SER A 194 -62.19 -3.37 32.89
C SER A 194 -62.67 -4.82 32.70
N ALA A 195 -62.71 -5.59 33.81
CA ALA A 195 -63.95 -6.03 34.52
C ALA A 195 -63.65 -7.16 35.54
N GLY A 196 -63.86 -6.95 36.84
CA GLY A 196 -64.83 -7.64 37.71
C GLY A 196 -64.64 -9.18 37.81
N THR A 197 -64.39 -9.80 38.96
CA THR A 197 -65.41 -9.99 40.03
C THR A 197 -64.85 -10.82 41.19
N HIS A 198 -65.26 -10.46 42.41
CA HIS A 198 -65.63 -11.27 43.59
C HIS A 198 -64.70 -12.34 44.22
N ARG A 199 -64.53 -12.20 45.57
CA ARG A 199 -64.73 -13.15 46.71
C ARG A 199 -64.20 -14.60 46.57
N SER A 200 -63.73 -15.31 47.58
CA SER A 200 -63.77 -15.23 49.06
C SER A 200 -62.92 -16.37 49.63
N HIS A 201 -62.65 -16.30 50.93
CA HIS A 201 -62.07 -17.32 51.81
C HIS A 201 -62.42 -18.79 51.54
N GLY A 202 -61.44 -19.63 51.85
CA GLY A 202 -61.52 -21.05 52.18
C GLY A 202 -60.19 -21.49 52.75
#